data_AF-U1PPA0-F1
#
_entry.id   AF-U1PPA0-F1
#
_cell.length_a   1.000
_cell.length_b   1.000
_cell.length_c   1.000
_cell.angle_alpha   90.00
_cell.angle_beta   90.00
_cell.angle_gamma   90.00
#
_symmetry.space_group_name_H-M   'P 1'
#
loop_
_entity.id
_entity.type
_entity.pdbx_description
1 polymer ?
#
loop_
_entity_poly.entity_id
_entity_poly.type
_entity_poly.pdbx_seq_one_letter_code
_entity_poly.pdbx_strand_id
1 'polypeptide(L)'
;MAILDRVELLERFVQKRGRWCASIEYEWRCSHRALNLLSQVDAQVRNMCGQPIQPDHGDYVDIQLLQDQMRTPGDERTKHLGEAETIVLIRRRAELAGSIFLTDDSGARTHAAAEPAVNRCLGTTELLAYFEVAGWVTRNVVHADLRALQEADRRVRPSAARDYDRMADDLLLRMKKASRCL
;
A
#
# COMPACT_ATOMS: atom_id res chain seq x y z
N MET A 1 -4.97 3.17 6.19
CA MET A 1 -4.28 4.21 6.97
C MET A 1 -5.15 5.42 7.27
N ALA A 2 -5.72 6.12 6.27
CA ALA A 2 -6.55 7.30 6.52
C ALA A 2 -7.81 7.02 7.38
N ILE A 3 -8.51 5.92 7.12
CA ILE A 3 -9.69 5.50 7.92
C ILE A 3 -9.33 5.21 9.38
N LEU A 4 -8.07 4.87 9.65
CA LEU A 4 -7.57 4.55 10.99
C LEU A 4 -6.96 5.75 11.70
N ASP A 5 -6.90 6.91 11.03
CA ASP A 5 -6.16 8.08 11.52
C ASP A 5 -4.71 7.72 11.86
N ARG A 6 -4.03 7.06 10.90
CA ARG A 6 -2.62 6.58 10.99
C ARG A 6 -1.74 7.10 9.85
N VAL A 7 -2.12 8.19 9.19
CA VAL A 7 -1.36 8.71 8.03
C VAL A 7 0.01 9.20 8.44
N GLU A 8 0.16 9.72 9.66
CA GLU A 8 1.42 10.13 10.27
C GLU A 8 2.43 8.98 10.41
N LEU A 9 1.96 7.77 10.70
CA LEU A 9 2.82 6.58 10.77
C LEU A 9 3.28 6.15 9.38
N LEU A 10 2.38 6.22 8.40
CA LEU A 10 2.73 5.96 7.00
C LEU A 10 3.74 6.98 6.47
N GLU A 11 3.54 8.27 6.77
CA GLU A 11 4.46 9.34 6.40
C GLU A 11 5.86 9.10 7.00
N ARG A 12 5.90 8.75 8.29
CA ARG A 12 7.14 8.37 8.98
C ARG A 12 7.81 7.16 8.35
N PHE A 13 7.04 6.16 7.91
CA PHE A 13 7.56 4.96 7.25
C PHE A 13 8.17 5.23 5.89
N VAL A 14 7.50 6.03 5.05
CA VAL A 14 7.99 6.32 3.69
C VAL A 14 9.15 7.31 3.67
N GLN A 15 9.38 8.07 4.76
CA GLN A 15 10.53 8.97 4.92
C GLN A 15 10.71 9.93 3.72
N LYS A 16 9.63 10.61 3.30
CA LYS A 16 9.59 11.51 2.13
C LYS A 16 9.87 10.86 0.76
N ARG A 17 9.95 9.53 0.71
CA ARG A 17 10.09 8.75 -0.52
C ARG A 17 8.76 8.18 -1.02
N GLY A 18 7.65 8.59 -0.41
CA GLY A 18 6.31 8.27 -0.91
C GLY A 18 6.15 8.78 -2.34
N ARG A 19 5.49 7.97 -3.17
CA ARG A 19 5.11 8.28 -4.54
C ARG A 19 3.76 7.61 -4.82
N TRP A 20 3.02 8.18 -5.74
CA TRP A 20 1.78 7.62 -6.28
C TRP A 20 1.68 7.92 -7.77
N CYS A 21 0.89 7.13 -8.47
CA CYS A 21 0.59 7.33 -9.87
C CYS A 21 -0.71 8.13 -10.04
N ALA A 22 -1.03 8.52 -11.28
CA ALA A 22 -2.14 9.42 -11.56
C ALA A 22 -3.51 8.81 -11.19
N SER A 23 -3.70 7.52 -11.46
CA SER A 23 -4.93 6.81 -11.08
C SER A 23 -5.12 6.69 -9.56
N ILE A 24 -4.06 6.41 -8.80
CA ILE A 24 -4.15 6.35 -7.32
C ILE A 24 -4.46 7.73 -6.71
N GLU A 25 -3.88 8.82 -7.24
CA GLU A 25 -4.25 10.19 -6.81
C GLU A 25 -5.73 10.47 -7.08
N TYR A 26 -6.22 10.07 -8.26
CA TYR A 26 -7.62 10.22 -8.63
C TYR A 26 -8.55 9.44 -7.70
N GLU A 27 -8.23 8.17 -7.43
CA GLU A 27 -8.97 7.31 -6.49
C GLU A 27 -8.97 7.87 -5.07
N TRP A 28 -7.83 8.40 -4.62
CA TRP A 28 -7.72 9.10 -3.35
C TRP A 28 -8.67 10.30 -3.30
N ARG A 29 -8.67 11.16 -4.33
CA ARG A 29 -9.55 12.34 -4.41
C ARG A 29 -11.02 11.97 -4.36
N CYS A 30 -11.42 10.88 -5.03
CA CYS A 30 -12.79 10.37 -4.99
C CYS A 30 -13.15 9.81 -3.61
N SER A 31 -12.26 9.00 -3.03
CA SER A 31 -12.44 8.37 -1.71
C SER A 31 -12.48 9.40 -0.58
N HIS A 32 -11.61 10.41 -0.62
CA HIS A 32 -11.55 11.50 0.36
C HIS A 32 -12.90 12.20 0.48
N ARG A 33 -13.53 12.53 -0.66
CA ARG A 33 -14.86 13.14 -0.71
C ARG A 33 -15.94 12.18 -0.22
N ALA A 34 -15.92 10.93 -0.69
CA ALA A 34 -16.94 9.95 -0.33
C ALA A 34 -16.94 9.59 1.16
N LEU A 35 -15.75 9.57 1.78
CA LEU A 35 -15.56 9.27 3.20
C LEU A 35 -15.62 10.52 4.10
N ASN A 36 -15.83 11.72 3.52
CA ASN A 36 -15.84 13.00 4.22
C ASN A 36 -14.65 13.17 5.18
N LEU A 37 -13.44 12.78 4.72
CA LEU A 37 -12.24 12.86 5.53
C LEU A 37 -11.87 14.32 5.77
N LEU A 38 -11.24 14.60 6.91
CA LEU A 38 -10.77 15.94 7.23
C LEU A 38 -9.79 16.45 6.16
N SER A 39 -9.86 17.73 5.82
CA SER A 39 -8.99 18.35 4.81
C SER A 39 -7.49 18.25 5.16
N GLN A 40 -7.16 18.23 6.45
CA GLN A 40 -5.78 18.03 6.93
C GLN A 40 -5.18 16.69 6.47
N VAL A 41 -6.00 15.65 6.35
CA VAL A 41 -5.56 14.32 5.92
C VAL A 41 -5.19 14.34 4.43
N ASP A 42 -5.96 15.05 3.59
CA ASP A 42 -5.63 15.23 2.17
C ASP A 42 -4.29 15.96 2.00
N ALA A 43 -4.11 17.07 2.73
CA ALA A 43 -2.85 17.81 2.69
C ALA A 43 -1.66 16.94 3.11
N GLN A 44 -1.81 16.13 4.15
CA GLN A 44 -0.76 15.23 4.62
C GLN A 44 -0.42 14.15 3.58
N VAL A 45 -1.42 13.47 3.00
CA VAL A 45 -1.18 12.45 1.97
C VAL A 45 -0.51 13.05 0.73
N ARG A 46 -0.94 14.22 0.28
CA ARG A 46 -0.32 14.93 -0.85
C ARG A 46 1.13 15.32 -0.58
N ASN A 47 1.43 15.81 0.62
CA ASN A 47 2.80 16.14 1.01
C ASN A 47 3.69 14.89 1.07
N MET A 48 3.14 13.77 1.53
CA MET A 48 3.84 12.49 1.62
C MET A 48 4.14 11.88 0.24
N CYS A 49 3.19 11.94 -0.69
CA CYS A 49 3.29 11.31 -2.01
C CYS A 49 3.88 12.22 -3.10
N GLY A 50 3.78 13.53 -2.93
CA GLY A 50 4.22 14.52 -3.91
C GLY A 50 3.36 14.55 -5.17
N GLN A 51 3.94 15.03 -6.27
CA GLN A 51 3.26 15.07 -7.57
C GLN A 51 3.05 13.65 -8.11
N PRO A 52 1.86 13.33 -8.66
CA PRO A 52 1.60 12.03 -9.24
C PRO A 52 2.48 11.79 -10.47
N ILE A 53 3.07 10.60 -10.51
CA ILE A 53 3.84 10.14 -11.67
C ILE A 53 2.85 9.92 -12.82
N GLN A 54 3.05 10.63 -13.93
CA GLN A 54 2.19 10.51 -15.10
C GLN A 54 2.69 9.40 -16.01
N PRO A 55 1.83 8.49 -16.47
CA PRO A 55 2.18 7.54 -17.51
C PRO A 55 2.37 8.26 -18.85
N ASP A 56 3.33 7.79 -19.65
CA ASP A 56 3.51 8.23 -21.03
C ASP A 56 2.72 7.35 -22.01
N HIS A 57 2.77 7.70 -23.30
CA HIS A 57 2.06 6.95 -24.35
C HIS A 57 2.43 5.47 -24.41
N GLY A 58 3.69 5.13 -24.17
CA GLY A 58 4.13 3.75 -24.17
C GLY A 58 3.60 2.99 -22.96
N ASP A 59 3.45 3.67 -21.81
CA ASP A 59 2.98 3.04 -20.58
C ASP A 59 1.53 2.61 -20.69
N TYR A 60 0.66 3.43 -21.31
CA TYR A 60 -0.78 3.16 -21.39
C TYR A 60 -1.13 1.79 -21.98
N VAL A 61 -0.40 1.33 -22.99
CA VAL A 61 -0.65 0.01 -23.60
C VAL A 61 -0.34 -1.11 -22.61
N ASP A 62 0.79 -1.04 -21.91
CA ASP A 62 1.18 -2.03 -20.91
C ASP A 62 0.24 -1.99 -19.69
N ILE A 63 -0.20 -0.79 -19.29
CA ILE A 63 -1.15 -0.60 -18.19
C ILE A 63 -2.46 -1.29 -18.52
N GLN A 64 -3.02 -1.05 -19.70
CA GLN A 64 -4.26 -1.70 -20.14
C GLN A 64 -4.12 -3.22 -20.23
N LEU A 65 -3.01 -3.70 -20.80
CA LEU A 65 -2.75 -5.12 -20.90
C LEU A 65 -2.66 -5.79 -19.52
N LEU A 66 -1.92 -5.18 -18.58
CA LEU A 66 -1.78 -5.70 -17.22
C LEU A 66 -3.09 -5.60 -16.45
N GLN A 67 -3.83 -4.51 -16.61
CA GLN A 67 -5.15 -4.33 -15.99
C GLN A 67 -6.12 -5.42 -16.45
N ASP A 68 -6.17 -5.70 -17.76
CA ASP A 68 -7.05 -6.74 -18.31
C ASP A 68 -6.66 -8.15 -17.84
N GLN A 69 -5.37 -8.41 -17.58
CA GLN A 69 -4.91 -9.66 -16.96
C GLN A 69 -5.33 -9.81 -15.50
N MET A 70 -5.43 -8.68 -14.76
CA MET A 70 -5.84 -8.68 -13.36
C MET A 70 -7.36 -8.80 -13.19
N ARG A 71 -8.13 -8.28 -14.15
CA ARG A 71 -9.59 -8.24 -14.08
C ARG A 71 -10.20 -9.64 -14.18
N THR A 72 -11.28 -9.81 -13.44
CA THR A 72 -12.15 -10.99 -13.49
C THR A 72 -13.51 -10.63 -14.09
N PRO A 73 -14.27 -11.61 -14.62
CA PRO A 73 -15.60 -11.34 -15.15
C PRO A 73 -16.50 -10.68 -14.10
N GLY A 74 -17.08 -9.52 -14.45
CA GLY A 74 -17.93 -8.72 -13.56
C GLY A 74 -17.24 -7.52 -12.91
N ASP A 75 -15.90 -7.42 -13.01
CA ASP A 75 -15.17 -6.25 -12.52
C ASP A 75 -15.49 -4.99 -13.33
N GLU A 76 -15.63 -3.87 -12.63
CA GLU A 76 -15.76 -2.56 -13.25
C GLU A 76 -14.57 -2.21 -14.15
N ARG A 77 -14.77 -1.32 -15.12
CA ARG A 77 -13.72 -0.95 -16.09
C ARG A 77 -12.49 -0.33 -15.44
N THR A 78 -12.64 0.39 -14.34
CA THR A 78 -11.55 1.05 -13.62
C THR A 78 -10.89 0.15 -12.58
N LYS A 79 -11.42 -1.06 -12.35
CA LYS A 79 -10.88 -2.00 -11.38
C LYS A 79 -9.43 -2.35 -11.75
N HIS A 80 -8.55 -2.38 -10.75
CA HIS A 80 -7.11 -2.65 -10.86
C HIS A 80 -6.29 -1.61 -11.65
N LEU A 81 -6.88 -0.48 -12.05
CA LEU A 81 -6.15 0.52 -12.83
C LEU A 81 -4.97 1.10 -12.06
N GLY A 82 -5.18 1.48 -10.80
CA GLY A 82 -4.13 2.01 -9.92
C GLY A 82 -2.97 1.05 -9.70
N GLU A 83 -3.28 -0.22 -9.47
CA GLU A 83 -2.28 -1.25 -9.27
C GLU A 83 -1.51 -1.58 -10.54
N ALA A 84 -2.20 -1.72 -11.68
CA ALA A 84 -1.57 -1.95 -12.97
C ALA A 84 -0.65 -0.78 -13.37
N GLU A 85 -1.13 0.46 -13.23
CA GLU A 85 -0.33 1.67 -13.47
C GLU A 85 0.93 1.70 -12.60
N THR A 86 0.78 1.44 -11.31
CA THR A 86 1.91 1.44 -10.37
C THR A 86 2.96 0.39 -10.75
N ILE A 87 2.53 -0.84 -11.07
CA ILE A 87 3.44 -1.92 -11.46
C ILE A 87 4.19 -1.59 -12.75
N VAL A 88 3.49 -1.11 -13.78
CA VAL A 88 4.11 -0.73 -15.06
C VAL A 88 5.11 0.40 -14.88
N LEU A 89 4.78 1.41 -14.09
CA LEU A 89 5.71 2.51 -13.79
C LEU A 89 6.97 2.00 -13.08
N ILE A 90 6.83 1.15 -12.05
CA ILE A 90 8.00 0.55 -11.37
C ILE A 90 8.85 -0.28 -12.34
N ARG A 91 8.22 -1.05 -13.22
CA ARG A 91 8.90 -1.87 -14.24
C ARG A 91 9.73 -1.02 -15.20
N ARG A 92 9.21 0.12 -15.64
CA ARG A 92 9.78 0.91 -16.76
C ARG A 92 10.69 2.04 -16.32
N ARG A 93 10.59 2.50 -15.08
CA ARG A 93 11.34 3.66 -14.58
C ARG A 93 12.48 3.18 -13.68
N ALA A 94 13.72 3.36 -14.14
CA ALA A 94 14.91 2.87 -13.44
C ALA A 94 15.05 3.46 -12.03
N GLU A 95 14.63 4.71 -11.85
CA GLU A 95 14.60 5.41 -10.56
C GLU A 95 13.60 4.82 -9.55
N LEU A 96 12.66 4.00 -10.00
CA LEU A 96 11.69 3.30 -9.16
C LEU A 96 12.11 1.85 -8.88
N ALA A 97 13.21 1.36 -9.47
CA ALA A 97 13.69 0.01 -9.21
C ALA A 97 14.05 -0.19 -7.72
N GLY A 98 13.63 -1.32 -7.16
CA GLY A 98 13.76 -1.61 -5.74
C GLY A 98 12.67 -0.99 -4.87
N SER A 99 11.60 -0.44 -5.46
CA SER A 99 10.47 0.13 -4.72
C SER A 99 9.71 -0.90 -3.91
N ILE A 100 9.10 -0.43 -2.83
CA ILE A 100 8.13 -1.17 -2.03
C ILE A 100 6.75 -0.81 -2.56
N PHE A 101 6.00 -1.78 -3.06
CA PHE A 101 4.65 -1.56 -3.54
C PHE A 101 3.63 -1.76 -2.41
N LEU A 102 2.82 -0.73 -2.12
CA LEU A 102 1.82 -0.79 -1.07
C LEU A 102 0.44 -1.13 -1.66
N THR A 103 -0.11 -2.30 -1.31
CA THR A 103 -1.44 -2.71 -1.75
C THR A 103 -2.01 -3.85 -0.89
N ASP A 104 -3.31 -3.80 -0.62
CA ASP A 104 -4.06 -4.91 -0.02
C ASP A 104 -4.64 -5.88 -1.08
N ASP A 105 -4.51 -5.55 -2.37
CA ASP A 105 -5.05 -6.36 -3.47
C ASP A 105 -4.18 -7.58 -3.76
N SER A 106 -4.72 -8.78 -3.54
CA SER A 106 -3.98 -10.03 -3.73
C SER A 106 -3.64 -10.34 -5.19
N GLY A 107 -4.47 -9.90 -6.14
CA GLY A 107 -4.19 -10.06 -7.57
C GLY A 107 -2.99 -9.22 -7.96
N ALA A 108 -3.01 -7.94 -7.60
CA ALA A 108 -1.90 -7.03 -7.82
C ALA A 108 -0.59 -7.52 -7.18
N ARG A 109 -0.65 -8.06 -5.95
CA ARG A 109 0.52 -8.65 -5.27
C ARG A 109 1.13 -9.81 -6.05
N THR A 110 0.30 -10.63 -6.71
CA THR A 110 0.77 -11.76 -7.51
C THR A 110 1.57 -11.28 -8.72
N HIS A 111 1.06 -10.27 -9.43
CA HIS A 111 1.77 -9.68 -10.55
C HIS A 111 3.05 -8.97 -10.11
N ALA A 112 2.99 -8.15 -9.05
CA ALA A 112 4.14 -7.43 -8.54
C ALA A 112 5.26 -8.35 -8.04
N ALA A 113 4.93 -9.53 -7.48
CA ALA A 113 5.93 -10.51 -7.08
C ALA A 113 6.71 -11.11 -8.25
N ALA A 114 6.16 -11.06 -9.47
CA ALA A 114 6.84 -11.50 -10.69
C ALA A 114 7.72 -10.39 -11.31
N GLU A 115 7.67 -9.16 -10.80
CA GLU A 115 8.42 -8.02 -11.32
C GLU A 115 9.78 -7.86 -10.62
N PRO A 116 10.92 -8.02 -11.32
CA PRO A 116 12.24 -7.90 -10.72
C PRO A 116 12.52 -6.50 -10.13
N ALA A 117 11.85 -5.47 -10.66
CA ALA A 117 11.98 -4.09 -10.19
C ALA A 117 11.24 -3.84 -8.86
N VAL A 118 10.31 -4.70 -8.45
CA VAL A 118 9.59 -4.59 -7.17
C VAL A 118 10.38 -5.33 -6.10
N ASN A 119 10.80 -4.63 -5.04
CA ASN A 119 11.53 -5.25 -3.93
C ASN A 119 10.61 -6.13 -3.09
N ARG A 120 9.45 -5.57 -2.69
CA ARG A 120 8.46 -6.24 -1.84
C ARG A 120 7.11 -5.57 -1.96
N CYS A 121 6.06 -6.33 -1.68
CA CYS A 121 4.70 -5.81 -1.50
C CYS A 121 4.32 -5.83 -0.03
N LEU A 122 3.71 -4.74 0.46
CA LEU A 122 3.16 -4.65 1.82
C LEU A 122 1.70 -4.20 1.76
N GLY A 123 0.83 -4.92 2.46
CA GLY A 123 -0.53 -4.47 2.74
C GLY A 123 -0.62 -3.69 4.05
N THR A 124 -1.85 -3.32 4.40
CA THR A 124 -2.18 -2.54 5.60
C THR A 124 -1.70 -3.22 6.88
N THR A 125 -1.92 -4.52 7.01
CA THR A 125 -1.57 -5.30 8.21
C THR A 125 -0.06 -5.43 8.40
N GLU A 126 0.68 -5.58 7.30
CA GLU A 126 2.14 -5.64 7.30
C GLU A 126 2.73 -4.29 7.68
N LEU A 127 2.15 -3.17 7.20
CA LEU A 127 2.51 -1.83 7.64
C LEU A 127 2.28 -1.64 9.15
N LEU A 128 1.12 -2.06 9.68
CA LEU A 128 0.84 -2.01 11.12
C LEU A 128 1.86 -2.82 11.92
N ALA A 129 2.28 -3.98 11.43
CA ALA A 129 3.34 -4.77 12.04
C ALA A 129 4.70 -4.05 12.01
N TYR A 130 5.05 -3.36 10.91
CA TYR A 130 6.24 -2.50 10.89
C TYR A 130 6.17 -1.38 11.92
N PHE A 131 5.01 -0.74 12.08
CA PHE A 131 4.83 0.34 13.05
C PHE A 131 4.94 -0.18 14.49
N GLU A 132 4.37 -1.36 14.77
CA GLU A 132 4.48 -2.01 16.08
C GLU A 132 5.93 -2.39 16.40
N VAL A 133 6.60 -3.08 15.47
CA VAL A 133 7.99 -3.55 15.66
C VAL A 133 8.95 -2.36 15.83
N ALA A 134 8.66 -1.24 15.17
CA ALA A 134 9.41 0.01 15.34
C ALA A 134 9.07 0.78 16.62
N GLY A 135 8.09 0.30 17.41
CA GLY A 135 7.65 0.90 18.68
C GLY A 135 6.81 2.16 18.51
N TRP A 136 6.21 2.39 17.35
CA TRP A 136 5.40 3.59 17.07
C TRP A 136 3.94 3.43 17.51
N VAL A 137 3.47 2.18 17.56
CA VAL A 137 2.17 1.79 18.09
C VAL A 137 2.32 0.55 18.96
N THR A 138 1.38 0.35 19.88
CA THR A 138 1.33 -0.88 20.69
C THR A 138 0.47 -1.93 20.00
N ARG A 139 0.70 -3.20 20.32
CA ARG A 139 -0.12 -4.32 19.82
C ARG A 139 -1.62 -4.15 20.10
N ASN A 140 -1.97 -3.62 21.29
CA ASN A 140 -3.36 -3.33 21.64
C ASN A 140 -4.01 -2.29 20.71
N VAL A 141 -3.25 -1.26 20.32
CA VAL A 141 -3.70 -0.26 19.33
C VAL A 141 -3.90 -0.94 17.98
N VAL A 142 -2.98 -1.80 17.54
CA VAL A 142 -3.15 -2.52 16.27
C VAL A 142 -4.37 -3.43 16.29
N HIS A 143 -4.62 -4.15 17.39
CA HIS A 143 -5.84 -4.97 17.51
C HIS A 143 -7.12 -4.14 17.43
N ALA A 144 -7.12 -2.93 17.98
CA ALA A 144 -8.24 -2.00 17.83
C ALA A 144 -8.38 -1.53 16.37
N ASP A 145 -7.26 -1.18 15.71
CA ASP A 145 -7.24 -0.79 14.31
C ASP A 145 -7.74 -1.92 13.38
N LEU A 146 -7.38 -3.19 13.65
CA LEU A 146 -7.89 -4.34 12.90
C LEU A 146 -9.41 -4.52 13.05
N ARG A 147 -9.96 -4.33 14.25
CA ARG A 147 -11.41 -4.35 14.46
C ARG A 147 -12.09 -3.21 13.72
N ALA A 148 -11.55 -1.99 13.78
CA ALA A 148 -12.09 -0.84 13.06
C ALA A 148 -12.10 -1.06 11.54
N LEU A 149 -11.08 -1.72 10.98
CA LEU A 149 -11.08 -2.11 9.56
C LEU A 149 -12.20 -3.12 9.25
N GLN A 150 -12.40 -4.13 10.10
CA GLN A 150 -13.48 -5.11 9.91
C GLN A 150 -14.87 -4.48 10.00
N GLU A 151 -15.08 -3.59 10.98
CA GLU A 151 -16.34 -2.85 11.16
C GLU A 151 -16.64 -1.93 9.97
N ALA A 152 -15.60 -1.42 9.30
CA ALA A 152 -15.70 -0.62 8.08
C ALA A 152 -15.75 -1.45 6.78
N ASP A 153 -15.98 -2.76 6.87
CA ASP A 153 -15.97 -3.74 5.75
C ASP A 153 -14.69 -3.68 4.88
N ARG A 154 -13.56 -3.33 5.51
CA ARG A 154 -12.25 -3.32 4.86
C ARG A 154 -11.59 -4.68 4.97
N ARG A 155 -11.47 -5.34 3.82
CA ARG A 155 -10.78 -6.63 3.72
C ARG A 155 -9.27 -6.44 3.83
N VAL A 156 -8.71 -6.91 4.93
CA VAL A 156 -7.25 -6.98 5.16
C VAL A 156 -6.83 -8.38 5.58
N ARG A 157 -5.55 -8.72 5.39
CA ARG A 157 -5.02 -10.05 5.70
C ARG A 157 -3.64 -9.95 6.37
N PRO A 158 -3.43 -10.57 7.54
CA PRO A 158 -4.43 -11.24 8.39
C PRO A 158 -5.40 -10.23 9.01
N SER A 159 -6.68 -10.60 9.12
CA SER A 159 -7.68 -9.80 9.84
C SER A 159 -7.88 -10.26 11.29
N ALA A 160 -7.54 -11.51 11.60
CA ALA A 160 -7.62 -12.06 12.95
C ALA A 160 -6.39 -11.67 13.79
N ALA A 161 -6.62 -11.21 15.02
CA ALA A 161 -5.57 -10.77 15.94
C ALA A 161 -4.48 -11.83 16.17
N ARG A 162 -4.87 -13.09 16.34
CA ARG A 162 -3.90 -14.20 16.55
C ARG A 162 -2.95 -14.40 15.36
N ASP A 163 -3.46 -14.27 14.14
CA ASP A 163 -2.63 -14.43 12.94
C ASP A 163 -1.77 -13.19 12.68
N TYR A 164 -2.28 -12.00 13.03
CA TYR A 164 -1.50 -10.78 13.09
C TYR A 164 -0.33 -10.89 14.08
N ASP A 165 -0.57 -11.37 15.31
CA ASP A 165 0.46 -11.49 16.34
C ASP A 165 1.63 -12.37 15.86
N ARG A 166 1.31 -13.52 15.25
CA ARG A 166 2.30 -14.41 14.65
C ARG A 166 3.13 -13.67 13.59
N MET A 167 2.47 -12.94 12.70
CA MET A 167 3.13 -12.17 11.64
C MET A 167 4.07 -11.10 12.20
N ALA A 168 3.63 -10.35 13.22
CA ALA A 168 4.42 -9.30 13.87
C ALA A 168 5.63 -9.88 14.61
N ASP A 169 5.45 -11.00 15.32
CA ASP A 169 6.53 -11.69 16.02
C ASP A 169 7.58 -12.24 15.04
N ASP A 170 7.15 -12.82 13.92
CA ASP A 170 8.04 -13.29 12.85
C ASP A 170 8.81 -12.13 12.18
N LEU A 171 8.18 -10.97 12.03
CA LEU A 171 8.86 -9.77 11.53
C LEU A 171 9.92 -9.28 12.52
N LEU A 172 9.59 -9.19 13.81
CA LEU A 172 10.53 -8.80 14.87
C LEU A 172 11.76 -9.71 14.90
N LEU A 173 11.55 -11.03 14.79
CA LEU A 173 12.64 -12.01 14.75
C LEU A 173 13.53 -11.81 13.52
N ARG A 174 12.96 -11.57 12.34
CA ARG A 174 13.71 -11.29 11.12
C ARG A 174 14.54 -10.01 11.22
N MET A 175 13.96 -8.93 11.74
CA MET A 175 14.67 -7.65 11.91
C MET A 175 15.82 -7.78 12.92
N LYS A 176 15.62 -8.47 14.04
CA LYS A 176 16.69 -8.74 15.02
C LYS A 176 17.85 -9.55 14.43
N LYS A 177 17.56 -10.53 13.54
CA LYS A 177 18.60 -11.29 12.85
C LYS A 177 19.40 -10.42 11.88
N ALA A 178 18.71 -9.61 11.07
CA ALA A 178 19.36 -8.70 10.12
C ALA A 178 20.29 -7.70 10.81
N SER A 179 19.88 -7.14 11.95
CA SER A 179 20.70 -6.21 12.75
C SER A 179 21.92 -6.85 13.44
N ARG A 180 22.00 -8.19 13.53
CA ARG A 180 23.15 -8.92 14.09
C ARG A 180 24.19 -9.32 13.05
N CYS A 181 23.88 -9.18 11.76
CA CYS A 181 24.76 -9.53 10.64
C CYS A 181 25.45 -8.31 10.00
N LEU A 182 25.29 -7.13 10.60
CA LEU A 182 25.98 -5.87 10.27
C LEU A 182 26.96 -5.54 11.40
#